data_AF-A0A958IWV0-F1
#
_entry.id   AF-A0A958IWV0-F1
#
_cell.length_a   1.000
_cell.length_b   1.000
_cell.length_c   1.000
_cell.angle_alpha   90.00
_cell.angle_beta   90.00
_cell.angle_gamma   90.00
#
_symmetry.space_group_name_H-M   'P 1'
#
loop_
_entity.id
_entity.type
_entity.pdbx_description
1 polymer ?
#
loop_
_entity_poly.entity_id
_entity_poly.type
_entity_poly.pdbx_seq_one_letter_code
_entity_poly.pdbx_strand_id
1 'polypeptide(L)'
;TLFPEWQETFRYLGEKTRQFQLNAAGKLFDVAEGWCQDYGLTSERALALMFDIRVQNGLLYKGRVREKVRQRIENAGNPDEASKLVIIAEERANLSIATWRPVVLARKLTIARGRGKVYGAMVDLDDFGITMNDYA
;
A
#
# COMPACT_ATOMS: atom_id res chain seq x y z
N THR A 1 -22.64 10.94 -11.50
CA THR A 1 -23.37 9.76 -11.02
C THR A 1 -23.72 8.89 -12.22
N LEU A 2 -23.63 7.55 -12.13
CA LEU A 2 -23.96 6.64 -13.24
C LEU A 2 -25.47 6.61 -13.48
N PHE A 3 -25.90 6.47 -14.74
CA PHE A 3 -27.32 6.26 -15.07
C PHE A 3 -27.85 4.94 -14.43
N PRO A 4 -29.15 4.86 -14.09
CA PRO A 4 -29.71 3.70 -13.39
C PRO A 4 -29.45 2.35 -14.09
N GLU A 5 -29.47 2.31 -15.42
CA GLU A 5 -29.25 1.07 -16.18
C GLU A 5 -27.81 0.57 -16.00
N TRP A 6 -26.85 1.49 -15.88
CA TRP A 6 -25.47 1.16 -15.57
C TRP A 6 -25.30 0.68 -14.13
N GLN A 7 -26.02 1.26 -13.17
CA GLN A 7 -25.89 0.85 -11.76
C GLN A 7 -26.27 -0.62 -11.57
N GLU A 8 -27.40 -1.03 -12.14
CA GLU A 8 -27.86 -2.42 -12.05
C GLU A 8 -26.90 -3.37 -12.79
N THR A 9 -26.47 -2.99 -13.98
CA THR A 9 -25.54 -3.79 -14.78
C THR A 9 -24.20 -3.96 -14.09
N PHE A 10 -23.64 -2.90 -13.49
CA PHE A 10 -22.38 -2.97 -12.75
C PHE A 10 -22.49 -3.82 -11.49
N ARG A 11 -23.61 -3.72 -10.75
CA ARG A 11 -23.87 -4.60 -9.59
C ARG A 11 -23.90 -6.07 -10.02
N TYR A 12 -24.66 -6.39 -11.06
CA TYR A 12 -24.76 -7.75 -11.60
C TYR A 12 -23.40 -8.28 -12.07
N LEU A 13 -22.63 -7.46 -12.79
CA LEU A 13 -21.27 -7.81 -13.21
C LEU A 13 -20.36 -8.08 -12.01
N GLY A 14 -20.41 -7.25 -10.98
CA GLY A 14 -19.64 -7.42 -9.75
C GLY A 14 -19.95 -8.74 -9.05
N GLU A 15 -21.22 -9.11 -8.93
CA GLU A 15 -21.65 -10.39 -8.37
C GLU A 15 -21.12 -11.58 -9.19
N LYS A 16 -21.25 -11.54 -10.53
CA LYS A 16 -20.81 -12.63 -11.41
C LYS A 16 -19.30 -12.77 -11.51
N THR A 17 -18.56 -11.67 -11.36
CA THR A 17 -17.10 -11.65 -11.49
C THR A 17 -16.37 -11.65 -10.15
N ARG A 18 -17.10 -11.67 -9.02
CA ARG A 18 -16.51 -11.57 -7.67
C ARG A 18 -15.37 -12.54 -7.45
N GLN A 19 -15.56 -13.82 -7.78
CA GLN A 19 -14.51 -14.83 -7.57
C GLN A 19 -13.28 -14.56 -8.43
N PHE A 20 -13.45 -14.10 -9.68
CA PHE A 20 -12.33 -13.73 -10.54
C PHE A 20 -11.58 -12.52 -10.00
N GLN A 21 -12.31 -11.52 -9.46
CA GLN A 21 -11.71 -10.35 -8.82
C GLN A 21 -10.95 -10.74 -7.55
N LEU A 22 -11.51 -11.62 -6.72
CA LEU A 22 -10.82 -12.16 -5.53
C LEU A 22 -9.56 -12.93 -5.90
N ASN A 23 -9.62 -13.80 -6.92
CA ASN A 23 -8.45 -14.54 -7.38
C ASN A 23 -7.36 -13.61 -7.95
N ALA A 24 -7.75 -12.55 -8.65
CA ALA A 24 -6.81 -11.55 -9.14
C ALA A 24 -6.18 -10.75 -8.00
N ALA A 25 -6.98 -10.36 -7.00
CA ALA A 25 -6.50 -9.68 -5.80
C ALA A 25 -5.55 -10.57 -4.97
N GLY A 26 -5.84 -11.86 -4.83
CA GLY A 26 -4.98 -12.83 -4.16
C GLY A 26 -3.56 -12.84 -4.73
N LYS A 27 -3.41 -12.86 -6.05
CA LYS A 27 -2.08 -12.77 -6.70
C LYS A 27 -1.32 -11.48 -6.40
N LEU A 28 -2.03 -10.39 -6.11
CA LEU A 28 -1.41 -9.12 -5.72
C LEU A 28 -1.04 -9.14 -4.22
N PHE A 29 -1.84 -9.81 -3.39
CA PHE A 29 -1.54 -10.10 -1.99
C PHE A 29 -0.29 -10.96 -1.84
N ASP A 30 -0.17 -12.07 -2.58
CA ASP A 30 1.00 -12.96 -2.54
C ASP A 30 2.31 -12.19 -2.81
N VAL A 31 2.26 -11.24 -3.76
CA VAL A 31 3.42 -10.38 -4.07
C VAL A 31 3.72 -9.41 -2.93
N ALA A 32 2.68 -8.84 -2.29
CA ALA A 32 2.84 -7.94 -1.16
C ALA A 32 3.42 -8.67 0.07
N GLU A 33 3.01 -9.91 0.33
CA GLU A 33 3.58 -10.77 1.37
C GLU A 33 5.05 -11.08 1.09
N GLY A 34 5.39 -11.43 -0.16
CA GLY A 34 6.79 -11.63 -0.56
C GLY A 34 7.66 -10.39 -0.31
N TRP A 35 7.11 -9.19 -0.52
CA TRP A 35 7.81 -7.95 -0.15
C TRP A 35 7.91 -7.73 1.35
N CYS A 36 6.90 -8.13 2.14
CA CYS A 36 7.00 -8.08 3.60
C CYS A 36 8.15 -8.98 4.09
N GLN A 37 8.25 -10.20 3.56
CA GLN A 37 9.36 -11.12 3.85
C GLN A 37 10.73 -10.54 3.46
N ASP A 38 10.84 -9.93 2.27
CA ASP A 38 12.07 -9.30 1.77
C ASP A 38 12.63 -8.20 2.69
N TYR A 39 11.78 -7.55 3.49
CA TYR A 39 12.13 -6.47 4.43
C TYR A 39 12.00 -6.86 5.90
N GLY A 40 11.61 -8.12 6.19
CA GLY A 40 11.35 -8.60 7.54
C GLY A 40 10.24 -7.80 8.25
N LEU A 41 9.10 -7.63 7.56
CA LEU A 41 7.92 -6.93 8.06
C LEU A 41 6.81 -7.93 8.35
N THR A 42 6.04 -7.74 9.44
CA THR A 42 5.02 -8.71 9.86
C THR A 42 3.64 -8.10 10.13
N SER A 43 3.49 -6.78 10.19
CA SER A 43 2.20 -6.19 10.57
C SER A 43 1.17 -6.09 9.45
N GLU A 44 -0.12 -6.09 9.82
CA GLU A 44 -1.26 -5.78 8.93
C GLU A 44 -1.01 -4.50 8.12
N ARG A 45 -0.44 -3.47 8.76
CA ARG A 45 -0.08 -2.20 8.13
C ARG A 45 1.04 -2.34 7.11
N ALA A 46 2.02 -3.20 7.35
CA ALA A 46 3.06 -3.53 6.37
C ALA A 46 2.45 -4.17 5.13
N LEU A 47 1.61 -5.19 5.32
CA LEU A 47 0.91 -5.85 4.23
C LEU A 47 0.04 -4.88 3.44
N ALA A 48 -0.72 -4.01 4.12
CA ALA A 48 -1.53 -2.97 3.50
C ALA A 48 -0.70 -1.99 2.65
N LEU A 49 0.47 -1.54 3.15
CA LEU A 49 1.35 -0.65 2.41
C LEU A 49 1.91 -1.33 1.15
N MET A 50 2.40 -2.57 1.28
CA MET A 50 2.94 -3.33 0.16
C MET A 50 1.87 -3.62 -0.90
N PHE A 51 0.66 -3.95 -0.46
CA PHE A 51 -0.48 -4.15 -1.35
C PHE A 51 -0.89 -2.86 -2.08
N ASP A 52 -0.96 -1.70 -1.40
CA ASP A 52 -1.20 -0.40 -2.06
C ASP A 52 -0.14 -0.11 -3.12
N ILE A 53 1.14 -0.33 -2.80
CA ILE A 53 2.24 -0.15 -3.76
C ILE A 53 2.05 -1.08 -4.97
N ARG A 54 1.69 -2.34 -4.75
CA ARG A 54 1.49 -3.32 -5.83
C ARG A 54 0.33 -2.90 -6.74
N VAL A 55 -0.83 -2.59 -6.17
CA VAL A 55 -2.04 -2.23 -6.93
C VAL A 55 -1.85 -0.92 -7.70
N GLN A 56 -1.27 0.09 -7.06
CA GLN A 56 -1.30 1.47 -7.59
C GLN A 56 -0.07 1.81 -8.42
N ASN A 57 1.04 1.09 -8.21
CA ASN A 57 2.30 1.38 -8.87
C ASN A 57 2.87 0.20 -9.66
N GLY A 58 2.26 -0.99 -9.57
CA GLY A 58 2.68 -2.21 -10.25
C GLY A 58 3.91 -2.85 -9.63
N LEU A 59 5.01 -2.11 -9.46
CA LEU A 59 6.28 -2.66 -8.98
C LEU A 59 6.86 -1.81 -7.85
N LEU A 60 7.27 -2.51 -6.77
CA LEU A 60 8.13 -1.94 -5.72
C LEU A 60 9.56 -1.74 -6.24
N TYR A 61 10.08 -2.72 -6.98
CA TYR A 61 11.48 -2.76 -7.46
C TYR A 61 11.72 -2.06 -8.80
N LYS A 62 11.06 -0.92 -9.02
CA LYS A 62 11.36 -0.11 -10.20
C LYS A 62 12.64 0.71 -9.95
N GLY A 63 13.65 0.55 -10.81
CA GLY A 63 14.93 1.24 -10.66
C GLY A 63 15.72 0.72 -9.45
N ARG A 64 16.36 1.63 -8.71
CA ARG A 64 17.20 1.32 -7.52
C ARG A 64 16.48 1.47 -6.18
N VAL A 65 15.14 1.41 -6.15
CA VAL A 65 14.38 1.65 -4.91
C VAL A 65 14.69 0.60 -3.85
N ARG A 66 14.86 -0.67 -4.24
CA ARG A 66 15.17 -1.73 -3.28
C ARG A 66 16.46 -1.44 -2.51
N GLU A 67 17.50 -1.07 -3.24
CA GLU A 67 18.82 -0.74 -2.72
C GLU A 67 18.76 0.53 -1.86
N LYS A 68 18.04 1.57 -2.31
CA LYS A 68 17.87 2.80 -1.53
C LYS A 68 17.13 2.58 -0.22
N VAL A 69 16.06 1.77 -0.22
CA VAL A 69 15.33 1.43 1.00
C VAL A 69 16.25 0.68 1.96
N ARG A 70 16.96 -0.36 1.48
CA ARG A 70 17.90 -1.13 2.31
C ARG A 70 18.98 -0.24 2.90
N GLN A 71 19.61 0.59 2.07
CA GLN A 71 20.63 1.54 2.52
C GLN A 71 20.10 2.51 3.58
N ARG A 72 18.88 3.05 3.41
CA ARG A 72 18.28 3.94 4.39
C ARG A 72 17.94 3.23 5.71
N ILE A 73 17.47 1.98 5.65
CA ILE A 73 17.21 1.14 6.84
C ILE A 73 18.52 0.85 7.59
N GLU A 74 19.57 0.48 6.86
CA GLU A 74 20.91 0.22 7.41
C GLU A 74 21.49 1.50 8.06
N ASN A 75 21.47 2.63 7.35
CA ASN A 75 21.95 3.91 7.86
C ASN A 75 21.17 4.41 9.08
N ALA A 76 19.90 4.02 9.21
CA ALA A 76 19.07 4.34 10.37
C ALA A 76 19.30 3.38 11.56
N GLY A 77 20.24 2.43 11.45
CA GLY A 77 20.55 1.48 12.52
C GLY A 77 19.50 0.38 12.69
N ASN A 78 18.86 -0.05 11.60
CA ASN A 78 17.79 -1.06 11.58
C ASN A 78 16.61 -0.70 12.52
N PRO A 79 15.85 0.35 12.16
CA PRO A 79 14.84 0.93 13.03
C PRO A 79 13.62 -0.01 13.20
N ASP A 80 12.68 0.40 14.05
CA ASP A 80 11.41 -0.32 14.21
C ASP A 80 10.61 -0.43 12.89
N GLU A 81 9.65 -1.34 12.87
CA GLU A 81 8.87 -1.61 11.66
C GLU A 81 8.14 -0.37 11.15
N ALA A 82 7.52 0.41 12.04
CA ALA A 82 6.83 1.65 11.67
C ALA A 82 7.75 2.63 10.93
N SER A 83 9.00 2.77 11.39
CA SER A 83 10.02 3.59 10.73
C SER A 83 10.45 3.01 9.38
N LYS A 84 10.58 1.67 9.27
CA LYS A 84 10.83 1.01 7.98
C LYS A 84 9.71 1.31 6.98
N LEU A 85 8.44 1.26 7.41
CA LEU A 85 7.29 1.57 6.56
C LEU A 85 7.32 3.02 6.06
N VAL A 86 7.73 3.98 6.90
CA VAL A 86 7.91 5.38 6.49
C VAL A 86 9.00 5.52 5.42
N ILE A 87 10.15 4.86 5.60
CA ILE A 87 11.24 4.86 4.60
C ILE A 87 10.75 4.28 3.27
N ILE A 88 10.04 3.15 3.28
CA ILE A 88 9.48 2.51 2.09
C ILE A 88 8.49 3.46 1.39
N ALA A 89 7.58 4.07 2.15
CA ALA A 89 6.58 5.00 1.63
C ALA A 89 7.23 6.20 0.92
N GLU A 90 8.25 6.80 1.52
CA GLU A 90 8.99 7.93 0.98
C GLU A 90 9.74 7.56 -0.30
N GLU A 91 10.55 6.50 -0.27
CA GLU A 91 11.33 6.06 -1.42
C GLU A 91 10.43 5.67 -2.60
N ARG A 92 9.29 5.03 -2.32
CA ARG A 92 8.35 4.72 -3.39
C ARG A 92 7.69 5.98 -3.94
N ALA A 93 7.28 6.93 -3.10
CA ALA A 93 6.68 8.18 -3.57
C ALA A 93 7.65 9.01 -4.42
N ASN A 94 8.95 8.96 -4.14
CA ASN A 94 9.98 9.70 -4.88
C ASN A 94 10.06 9.36 -6.37
N LEU A 95 9.66 8.15 -6.77
CA LEU A 95 9.59 7.76 -8.19
C LEU A 95 8.37 8.31 -8.94
N SER A 96 7.37 8.87 -8.22
CA SER A 96 6.24 9.53 -8.87
C SER A 96 6.71 10.82 -9.53
N ILE A 97 6.03 11.21 -10.62
CA ILE A 97 6.28 12.50 -11.25
C ILE A 97 6.03 13.63 -10.25
N ALA A 98 6.82 14.70 -10.35
CA ALA A 98 6.90 15.75 -9.33
C ALA A 98 5.52 16.31 -8.93
N THR A 99 4.63 16.53 -9.90
CA THR A 99 3.28 17.05 -9.68
C THR A 99 2.42 16.16 -8.79
N TRP A 100 2.54 14.83 -8.90
CA TRP A 100 1.73 13.88 -8.13
C TRP A 100 2.43 13.37 -6.86
N ARG A 101 3.74 13.60 -6.72
CA ARG A 101 4.53 13.11 -5.58
C ARG A 101 3.93 13.50 -4.21
N PRO A 102 3.50 14.75 -3.94
CA PRO A 102 2.97 15.11 -2.63
C PRO A 102 1.73 14.30 -2.25
N VAL A 103 0.84 14.07 -3.22
CA VAL A 103 -0.40 13.31 -3.02
C VAL A 103 -0.10 11.82 -2.80
N VAL A 104 0.78 11.25 -3.61
CA VAL A 104 1.20 9.85 -3.47
C VAL A 104 1.90 9.64 -2.11
N LEU A 105 2.76 10.57 -1.72
CA LEU A 105 3.44 10.53 -0.44
C LEU A 105 2.46 10.61 0.73
N ALA A 106 1.52 11.55 0.70
CA ALA A 106 0.51 11.70 1.76
C ALA A 106 -0.28 10.41 1.98
N ARG A 107 -0.68 9.74 0.89
CA ARG A 107 -1.42 8.47 0.96
C ARG A 107 -0.58 7.34 1.56
N LYS A 108 0.67 7.19 1.10
CA LYS A 108 1.57 6.14 1.60
C LYS A 108 2.00 6.36 3.04
N LEU A 109 2.25 7.62 3.42
CA LEU A 109 2.55 7.97 4.81
C LEU A 109 1.34 7.77 5.72
N THR A 110 0.12 7.99 5.23
CA THR A 110 -1.10 7.68 6.01
C THR A 110 -1.16 6.20 6.35
N ILE A 111 -0.87 5.32 5.38
CA ILE A 111 -0.79 3.89 5.64
C ILE A 111 0.36 3.58 6.60
N ALA A 112 1.58 4.03 6.29
CA ALA A 112 2.76 3.73 7.10
C ALA A 112 2.63 4.19 8.57
N ARG A 113 1.99 5.33 8.82
CA ARG A 113 1.81 5.91 10.16
C ARG A 113 0.53 5.44 10.85
N GLY A 114 -0.35 4.73 10.15
CA GLY A 114 -1.68 4.36 10.64
C GLY A 114 -2.71 5.48 10.58
N ARG A 115 -2.30 6.75 10.44
CA ARG A 115 -3.22 7.88 10.33
C ARG A 115 -2.64 9.01 9.52
N GLY A 116 -3.49 9.81 8.91
CA GLY A 116 -3.05 10.96 8.13
C GLY A 116 -4.18 11.65 7.37
N LYS A 117 -3.81 12.73 6.68
CA LYS A 117 -4.74 13.52 5.87
C LYS A 117 -4.55 13.22 4.40
N VAL A 118 -5.60 12.74 3.74
CA VAL A 118 -5.62 12.41 2.31
C VAL A 118 -6.77 13.17 1.65
N TYR A 119 -6.47 13.98 0.63
CA TYR A 119 -7.46 14.81 -0.09
C TYR A 119 -8.39 15.63 0.81
N GLY A 120 -7.89 16.11 1.95
CA GLY A 120 -8.68 16.91 2.89
C GLY A 120 -9.37 16.12 4.00
N ALA A 121 -9.52 14.81 3.86
CA ALA A 121 -10.12 13.94 4.87
C ALA A 121 -9.05 13.36 5.80
N MET A 122 -9.36 13.32 7.10
CA MET A 122 -8.58 12.51 8.04
C MET A 122 -8.97 11.04 7.86
N VAL A 123 -7.96 10.18 7.84
CA VAL A 123 -8.09 8.73 7.80
C VAL A 123 -7.32 8.18 8.99
N ASP A 124 -7.98 7.33 9.76
CA ASP A 124 -7.37 6.47 10.78
C ASP A 124 -7.55 5.02 10.34
N LEU A 125 -6.45 4.26 10.28
CA LEU A 125 -6.46 2.87 9.85
C LEU A 125 -6.99 1.92 10.92
N ASP A 126 -6.98 2.35 12.19
CA ASP A 126 -7.54 1.56 13.27
C ASP A 126 -9.08 1.42 13.10
N ASP A 127 -9.75 2.39 12.49
CA ASP A 127 -11.18 2.32 12.11
C ASP A 127 -11.49 1.18 11.13
N PHE A 128 -10.47 0.67 10.44
CA PHE A 128 -10.56 -0.43 9.48
C PHE A 128 -9.92 -1.73 10.00
N GLY A 129 -9.45 -1.74 11.25
CA GLY A 129 -8.73 -2.87 11.84
C GLY A 129 -7.36 -3.13 11.20
N ILE A 130 -6.69 -2.09 10.66
CA ILE A 130 -5.35 -2.23 10.06
C ILE A 130 -4.31 -1.63 11.01
N THR A 131 -3.72 -2.50 11.83
CA THR A 131 -2.90 -2.11 12.97
C THR A 131 -1.44 -2.53 12.82
N MET A 132 -0.65 -2.40 13.89
CA MET A 132 0.72 -2.95 13.94
C MET A 132 0.77 -4.41 14.40
N ASN A 133 -0.38 -5.08 14.58
CA ASN A 133 -0.42 -6.51 14.90
C ASN A 133 0.02 -7.34 13.69
N ASP A 134 0.54 -8.54 13.97
CA ASP A 134 0.95 -9.47 12.92
C ASP A 134 -0.26 -9.88 12.05
N TYR A 135 -0.07 -9.93 10.72
CA TYR A 135 -1.12 -10.34 9.79
C TYR A 135 -1.27 -11.87 9.65
N ALA A 136 -0.42 -12.64 10.33
CA ALA A 136 -0.32 -14.10 10.24
C ALA A 136 -0.74 -14.78 11.56
#